data_AF-A0A6P6XI87-F1
#
_entry.id   AF-A0A6P6XI87-F1
#
_cell.length_a   1.000
_cell.length_b   1.000
_cell.length_c   1.000
_cell.angle_alpha   90.00
_cell.angle_beta   90.00
_cell.angle_gamma   90.00
#
_symmetry.space_group_name_H-M   'P 1'
#
loop_
_entity.id
_entity.type
_entity.pdbx_description
1 polymer ?
#
loop_
_entity_poly.entity_id
_entity_poly.type
_entity_poly.pdbx_seq_one_letter_code
_entity_poly.pdbx_strand_id
1 'polypeptide(L)'
;MAVISQNPGYISTTTSSAAADPLLSWLWSIEKALIHGTTLDFDELLSNCIKSFSNDPRYKNDVRFLKIWFLHMDRSSDYESVFREMEKNKICSSNCSLYEWYALFLEAKGKLIDAYFIYHLGISRNAEPIGRLKKAQVLFLERVSDIVMIGSVQKVDVLLENGGTYINPWLVSTTKKLLQEMNDQILKYEGYYASNKPYKGKVALSTLQKSARNKTIEIGGYKYQIKGCAGQGGFAQVFKAHVDGNPDDVVALKIQKPAFPWEFYMYRLLDMRIPESERMNFGFAHRVHLYSDYSILVSDYLAHGTLQDAINSNLVTNVAMEEELSIYYTIKMLRILETLHDAAIIHGDFKPDNLMIRYSRDLLEDKDSFYECSGPWKEQGLCLVDWGRGIDLRLFPDDAKLLGDCRTSGFRCIEMQENKPWTFQVDTYGLCVIVHMMLHKTYMEIEKRPSPDGGYVYQPKTHLKRYMQVELWKNLFMKLLNTSPTEDHKSLLRNLRHSFQDYMCSNPQLIKKLKQLLVKQKNSLCSA
;
A
#
# COMPACT_ATOMS: atom_id res chain seq x y z
N MET A 1 -4.14 12.66 -6.34
CA MET A 1 -3.15 12.94 -7.40
C MET A 1 -2.76 11.63 -8.03
N ALA A 2 -3.04 11.45 -9.31
CA ALA A 2 -2.71 10.23 -10.05
C ALA A 2 -1.20 10.01 -10.04
N VAL A 3 -0.76 8.92 -9.41
CA VAL A 3 0.65 8.50 -9.40
C VAL A 3 1.01 8.02 -10.81
N ILE A 4 2.04 8.65 -11.37
CA ILE A 4 2.59 8.37 -12.70
C ILE A 4 3.33 7.03 -12.63
N SER A 5 2.71 5.97 -13.16
CA SER A 5 3.42 4.77 -13.56
C SER A 5 4.19 5.07 -14.84
N GLN A 6 5.52 5.10 -14.76
CA GLN A 6 6.40 5.03 -15.92
C GLN A 6 6.54 3.55 -16.30
N ASN A 7 5.95 3.16 -17.43
CA ASN A 7 6.22 1.89 -18.07
C ASN A 7 7.35 2.09 -19.11
N PRO A 8 8.49 1.42 -18.99
CA PRO A 8 9.48 1.34 -20.06
C PRO A 8 9.19 0.11 -20.93
N GLY A 9 8.90 0.31 -22.21
CA GLY A 9 8.90 -0.81 -23.16
C GLY A 9 8.08 -0.58 -24.42
N TYR A 10 8.67 0.12 -25.39
CA TYR A 10 8.55 -0.26 -26.80
C TYR A 10 9.89 0.03 -27.48
N ILE A 11 10.58 -1.05 -27.88
CA ILE A 11 11.83 -1.01 -28.63
C ILE A 11 11.50 -0.64 -30.08
N SER A 12 12.12 0.46 -30.51
CA SER A 12 12.60 0.79 -31.86
C SER A 12 12.21 -0.15 -33.01
N THR A 13 11.33 0.34 -33.88
CA THR A 13 11.48 0.18 -35.33
C THR A 13 11.88 1.52 -35.92
N THR A 14 13.13 1.62 -36.35
CA THR A 14 13.67 2.72 -37.14
C THR A 14 13.03 2.75 -38.53
N THR A 15 12.34 3.83 -38.86
CA THR A 15 12.53 4.58 -40.12
C THR A 15 11.75 5.90 -40.10
N SER A 16 12.41 6.95 -40.61
CA SER A 16 11.89 8.26 -41.03
C SER A 16 11.68 9.35 -39.97
N SER A 17 12.40 10.45 -40.18
CA SER A 17 12.49 11.71 -39.41
C SER A 17 11.19 12.15 -38.70
N ALA A 18 11.11 11.93 -37.39
CA ALA A 18 10.05 12.46 -36.55
C ALA A 18 10.38 13.91 -36.15
N ALA A 19 9.55 14.85 -36.60
CA ALA A 19 9.54 16.23 -36.10
C ALA A 19 9.51 16.23 -34.57
N ALA A 20 10.34 17.08 -33.93
CA ALA A 20 10.39 17.25 -32.48
C ALA A 20 8.98 17.35 -31.90
N ASP A 21 8.60 16.47 -30.97
CA ASP A 21 7.28 16.39 -30.33
C ASP A 21 6.91 17.74 -29.68
N PRO A 22 6.06 18.59 -30.31
CA PRO A 22 5.87 19.95 -29.81
C PRO A 22 5.19 20.00 -28.44
N LEU A 23 4.43 18.95 -28.09
CA LEU A 23 3.78 18.81 -26.78
C LEU A 23 4.80 18.68 -25.62
N LEU A 24 6.01 18.17 -25.88
CA LEU A 24 7.01 17.93 -24.84
C LEU A 24 7.44 19.21 -24.13
N SER A 25 7.60 20.31 -24.88
CA SER A 25 7.95 21.63 -24.33
C SER A 25 6.89 22.18 -23.37
N TRP A 26 5.61 21.93 -23.69
CA TRP A 26 4.48 22.29 -22.84
C TRP A 26 4.40 21.41 -21.59
N LEU A 27 4.66 20.10 -21.73
CA LEU A 27 4.70 19.18 -20.59
C LEU A 27 5.74 19.61 -19.55
N TRP A 28 6.95 19.99 -19.98
CA TRP A 28 7.97 20.51 -19.06
C TRP A 28 7.59 21.83 -18.40
N SER A 29 6.93 22.73 -19.15
CA SER A 29 6.47 24.00 -18.61
C SER A 29 5.35 23.81 -17.57
N ILE A 30 4.41 22.90 -17.86
CA ILE A 30 3.32 22.52 -16.95
C ILE A 30 3.88 21.83 -15.70
N GLU A 31 4.85 20.92 -15.85
CA GLU A 31 5.51 20.25 -14.73
C GLU A 31 6.26 21.22 -13.82
N LYS A 32 6.99 22.18 -14.40
CA LYS A 32 7.69 23.23 -13.63
C LYS A 32 6.71 24.11 -12.87
N ALA A 33 5.61 24.51 -13.51
CA ALA A 33 4.57 25.34 -12.91
C ALA A 33 3.79 24.60 -11.79
N LEU A 34 3.61 23.27 -11.92
CA LEU A 34 3.04 22.42 -10.86
C LEU A 34 3.84 22.46 -9.55
N ILE A 35 5.15 22.72 -9.61
CA ILE A 35 6.06 22.71 -8.46
C ILE A 35 6.28 24.14 -7.90
N HIS A 36 6.34 25.16 -8.76
CA HIS A 36 6.79 26.51 -8.37
C HIS A 36 5.90 27.68 -8.84
N GLY A 37 4.80 27.43 -9.57
CA GLY A 37 4.01 28.47 -10.24
C GLY A 37 2.90 29.11 -9.39
N THR A 38 2.49 30.33 -9.77
CA THR A 38 1.27 30.96 -9.25
C THR A 38 0.02 30.40 -9.93
N THR A 39 -1.13 30.47 -9.25
CA THR A 39 -2.38 29.79 -9.65
C THR A 39 -2.93 30.30 -11.00
N LEU A 40 -2.85 31.59 -11.27
CA LEU A 40 -3.41 32.22 -12.49
C LEU A 40 -2.58 31.90 -13.75
N ASP A 41 -1.25 31.95 -13.63
CA ASP A 41 -0.31 31.65 -14.72
C ASP A 41 -0.43 30.18 -15.19
N PHE A 42 -0.72 29.28 -14.24
CA PHE A 42 -0.92 27.86 -14.55
C PHE A 42 -2.20 27.57 -15.34
N ASP A 43 -3.30 28.25 -15.02
CA ASP A 43 -4.58 28.08 -15.73
C ASP A 43 -4.49 28.57 -17.18
N GLU A 44 -3.80 29.69 -17.39
CA GLU A 44 -3.53 30.22 -18.71
C GLU A 44 -2.63 29.28 -19.53
N LEU A 45 -1.58 28.74 -18.91
CA LEU A 45 -0.69 27.76 -19.54
C LEU A 45 -1.44 26.50 -20.01
N LEU A 46 -2.34 25.96 -19.18
CA LEU A 46 -3.17 24.80 -19.54
C LEU A 46 -4.13 25.12 -20.69
N SER A 47 -4.82 26.28 -20.61
CA SER A 47 -5.75 26.70 -21.66
C SER A 47 -5.06 26.90 -23.00
N ASN A 48 -3.88 27.54 -23.00
CA ASN A 48 -3.10 27.76 -24.21
C ASN A 48 -2.60 26.43 -24.81
N CYS A 49 -2.10 25.51 -23.97
CA CYS A 49 -1.72 24.19 -24.42
C CYS A 49 -2.89 23.44 -25.08
N ILE A 50 -4.07 23.47 -24.46
CA ILE A 50 -5.27 22.82 -25.00
C ILE A 50 -5.66 23.41 -26.36
N LYS A 51 -5.71 24.74 -26.46
CA LYS A 51 -6.04 25.44 -27.72
C LYS A 51 -5.05 25.12 -28.84
N SER A 52 -3.76 24.98 -28.52
CA SER A 52 -2.73 24.69 -29.51
C SER A 52 -2.85 23.28 -30.10
N PHE A 53 -3.28 22.28 -29.33
CA PHE A 53 -3.23 20.87 -29.75
C PHE A 53 -4.59 20.17 -29.90
N SER A 54 -5.71 20.80 -29.53
CA SER A 54 -7.06 20.19 -29.57
C SER A 54 -7.48 19.72 -30.96
N ASN A 55 -7.00 20.39 -32.02
CA ASN A 55 -7.28 20.04 -33.41
C ASN A 55 -6.18 19.21 -34.08
N ASP A 56 -5.04 18.99 -33.42
CA ASP A 56 -3.91 18.25 -33.99
C ASP A 56 -4.16 16.74 -33.96
N PRO A 57 -4.19 16.05 -35.11
CA PRO A 57 -4.44 14.61 -35.19
C PRO A 57 -3.46 13.75 -34.37
N ARG A 58 -2.21 14.21 -34.19
CA ARG A 58 -1.16 13.46 -33.48
C ARG A 58 -1.51 13.21 -32.01
N TYR A 59 -2.25 14.14 -31.40
CA TYR A 59 -2.55 14.11 -29.96
C TYR A 59 -3.97 13.68 -29.64
N LYS A 60 -4.80 13.41 -30.66
CA LYS A 60 -6.20 12.99 -30.47
C LYS A 60 -6.36 11.72 -29.65
N ASN A 61 -5.37 10.84 -29.59
CA ASN A 61 -5.41 9.66 -28.74
C ASN A 61 -4.21 9.56 -27.77
N ASP A 62 -3.51 10.67 -27.54
CA ASP A 62 -2.34 10.72 -26.67
C ASP A 62 -2.75 10.90 -25.19
N VAL A 63 -2.42 9.92 -24.36
CA VAL A 63 -2.73 9.92 -22.92
C VAL A 63 -2.02 11.07 -22.18
N ARG A 64 -0.89 11.57 -22.69
CA ARG A 64 -0.20 12.73 -22.12
C ARG A 64 -1.05 13.98 -22.29
N PHE A 65 -1.65 14.17 -23.46
CA PHE A 65 -2.56 15.29 -23.71
C PHE A 65 -3.86 15.14 -22.92
N LEU A 66 -4.37 13.91 -22.78
CA LEU A 66 -5.51 13.61 -21.90
C LEU A 66 -5.28 14.10 -20.46
N LYS A 67 -4.09 13.89 -19.89
CA LYS A 67 -3.75 14.37 -18.53
C LYS A 67 -3.88 15.89 -18.41
N ILE A 68 -3.46 16.64 -19.43
CA ILE A 68 -3.56 18.11 -19.45
C ILE A 68 -5.02 18.55 -19.41
N TRP A 69 -5.89 17.88 -20.18
CA TRP A 69 -7.34 18.13 -20.13
C TRP A 69 -7.93 17.89 -18.74
N PHE A 70 -7.54 16.83 -18.04
CA PHE A 70 -8.01 16.57 -16.67
C PHE A 70 -7.47 17.56 -15.65
N LEU A 71 -6.23 18.04 -15.80
CA LEU A 71 -5.69 19.12 -14.97
C LEU A 71 -6.47 20.42 -15.16
N HIS A 72 -6.88 20.73 -16.40
CA HIS A 72 -7.73 21.88 -16.68
C HIS A 72 -9.16 21.69 -16.13
N MET A 73 -9.72 20.49 -16.28
CA MET A 73 -11.06 20.15 -15.83
C MET A 73 -11.22 20.23 -14.30
N ASP A 74 -10.24 19.76 -13.52
CA ASP A 74 -10.27 19.82 -12.05
C ASP A 74 -10.29 21.27 -11.50
N ARG A 75 -9.82 22.21 -12.32
CA ARG A 75 -9.71 23.64 -11.98
C ARG A 75 -10.85 24.48 -12.55
N SER A 76 -11.66 23.92 -13.46
CA SER A 76 -12.85 24.57 -14.01
C SER A 76 -14.05 24.40 -13.06
N SER A 77 -14.80 25.49 -12.85
CA SER A 77 -16.10 25.44 -12.18
C SER A 77 -17.19 24.77 -13.03
N ASP A 78 -17.00 24.76 -14.36
CA ASP A 78 -17.90 24.13 -15.34
C ASP A 78 -17.14 23.05 -16.11
N TYR A 79 -16.85 21.94 -15.42
CA TYR A 79 -16.16 20.79 -15.99
C TYR A 79 -17.00 20.04 -17.04
N GLU A 80 -18.32 20.20 -17.03
CA GLU A 80 -19.23 19.58 -18.01
C GLU A 80 -19.05 20.20 -19.40
N SER A 81 -18.87 21.52 -19.46
CA SER A 81 -18.49 22.20 -20.71
C SER A 81 -17.13 21.77 -21.22
N VAL A 82 -16.15 21.56 -20.33
CA VAL A 82 -14.81 21.04 -20.70
C VAL A 82 -14.93 19.63 -21.30
N PHE A 83 -15.70 18.73 -20.69
CA PHE A 83 -15.91 17.39 -21.24
C PHE A 83 -16.64 17.42 -22.59
N ARG A 84 -17.67 18.27 -22.75
CA ARG A 84 -18.35 18.47 -24.04
C ARG A 84 -17.38 18.94 -25.14
N GLU A 85 -16.44 19.81 -24.80
CA GLU A 85 -15.39 20.25 -25.73
C GLU A 85 -14.45 19.09 -26.11
N MET A 86 -14.03 18.27 -25.15
CA MET A 86 -13.24 17.06 -25.41
C MET A 86 -13.95 16.10 -26.36
N GLU A 87 -15.26 15.88 -26.15
CA GLU A 87 -16.07 15.03 -27.03
C GLU A 87 -16.21 15.60 -28.44
N LYS A 88 -16.47 16.91 -28.55
CA LYS A 88 -16.54 17.61 -29.85
C LYS A 88 -15.22 17.44 -30.63
N ASN A 89 -14.09 17.53 -29.95
CA ASN A 89 -12.77 17.41 -30.56
C ASN A 89 -12.29 15.95 -30.73
N LYS A 90 -13.08 14.98 -30.23
CA LYS A 90 -12.77 13.54 -30.22
C LYS A 90 -11.46 13.20 -29.51
N ILE A 91 -11.19 13.85 -28.38
CA ILE A 91 -10.00 13.60 -27.56
C ILE A 91 -10.16 12.27 -26.84
N CYS A 92 -9.23 11.34 -27.07
CA CYS A 92 -9.11 10.00 -26.50
C CYS A 92 -10.39 9.17 -26.54
N SER A 93 -11.26 9.39 -27.53
CA SER A 93 -12.59 8.74 -27.60
C SER A 93 -12.51 7.22 -27.80
N SER A 94 -11.37 6.68 -28.22
CA SER A 94 -11.13 5.23 -28.35
C SER A 94 -10.22 4.67 -27.26
N ASN A 95 -9.81 5.47 -26.28
CA ASN A 95 -8.92 5.04 -25.18
C ASN A 95 -9.71 4.90 -23.88
N CYS A 96 -9.61 3.73 -23.23
CA CYS A 96 -10.31 3.46 -21.98
C CYS A 96 -9.99 4.47 -20.86
N SER A 97 -8.80 5.07 -20.87
CA SER A 97 -8.33 6.00 -19.83
C SER A 97 -9.21 7.24 -19.73
N LEU A 98 -9.79 7.72 -20.83
CA LEU A 98 -10.73 8.84 -20.82
C LEU A 98 -11.94 8.53 -19.93
N TYR A 99 -12.57 7.38 -20.20
CA TYR A 99 -13.79 6.94 -19.53
C TYR A 99 -13.53 6.59 -18.08
N GLU A 100 -12.43 5.88 -17.81
CA GLU A 100 -12.03 5.53 -16.45
C GLU A 100 -11.74 6.80 -15.61
N TRP A 101 -10.95 7.74 -16.12
CA TRP A 101 -10.59 8.94 -15.36
C TRP A 101 -11.76 9.89 -15.17
N TYR A 102 -12.65 10.02 -16.17
CA TYR A 102 -13.82 10.89 -16.06
C TYR A 102 -14.87 10.29 -15.11
N ALA A 103 -15.10 8.98 -15.15
CA ALA A 103 -15.97 8.32 -14.19
C ALA A 103 -15.45 8.47 -12.75
N LEU A 104 -14.14 8.27 -12.52
CA LEU A 104 -13.52 8.50 -11.21
C LEU A 104 -13.62 9.96 -10.75
N PHE A 105 -13.49 10.91 -11.67
CA PHE A 105 -13.66 12.33 -11.38
C PHE A 105 -15.10 12.63 -10.93
N LEU A 106 -16.10 12.09 -11.63
CA LEU A 106 -17.53 12.24 -11.28
C LEU A 106 -17.86 11.55 -9.95
N GLU A 107 -17.29 10.37 -9.68
CA GLU A 107 -17.38 9.69 -8.39
C GLU A 107 -16.89 10.58 -7.24
N ALA A 108 -15.72 11.21 -7.40
CA ALA A 108 -15.17 12.12 -6.39
C ALA A 108 -16.04 13.36 -6.13
N LYS A 109 -16.89 13.74 -7.10
CA LYS A 109 -17.90 14.81 -6.98
C LYS A 109 -19.26 14.29 -6.49
N GLY A 110 -19.41 12.99 -6.24
CA GLY A 110 -20.67 12.35 -5.80
C GLY A 110 -21.68 12.08 -6.90
N LYS A 111 -21.34 12.29 -8.18
CA LYS A 111 -22.22 12.09 -9.34
C LYS A 111 -22.17 10.64 -9.85
N LEU A 112 -22.67 9.71 -9.05
CA LEU A 112 -22.56 8.27 -9.31
C LEU A 112 -23.32 7.82 -10.57
N ILE A 113 -24.51 8.36 -10.81
CA ILE A 113 -25.31 8.01 -12.00
C ILE A 113 -24.57 8.42 -13.27
N ASP A 114 -23.98 9.62 -13.29
CA ASP A 114 -23.20 10.11 -14.42
C ASP A 114 -21.94 9.26 -14.62
N ALA A 115 -21.22 8.91 -13.55
CA ALA A 115 -20.06 8.02 -13.61
C ALA A 115 -20.41 6.64 -14.22
N TYR A 116 -21.56 6.07 -13.86
CA TYR A 116 -22.05 4.82 -14.45
C TYR A 116 -22.25 4.95 -15.96
N PHE A 117 -22.89 6.03 -16.42
CA PHE A 117 -23.11 6.27 -17.84
C PHE A 117 -21.81 6.48 -18.61
N ILE A 118 -20.78 7.07 -18.00
CA ILE A 118 -19.47 7.22 -18.64
C ILE A 118 -18.77 5.87 -18.85
N TYR A 119 -18.84 4.95 -17.89
CA TYR A 119 -18.34 3.59 -18.09
C TYR A 119 -19.08 2.88 -19.25
N HIS A 120 -20.41 2.98 -19.28
CA HIS A 120 -21.21 2.42 -20.37
C HIS A 120 -20.90 3.03 -21.73
N LEU A 121 -20.71 4.35 -21.79
CA LEU A 121 -20.36 5.08 -23.01
C LEU A 121 -19.01 4.61 -23.59
N GLY A 122 -18.01 4.38 -22.72
CA GLY A 122 -16.72 3.87 -23.18
C GLY A 122 -16.78 2.42 -23.64
N ILE A 123 -17.62 1.59 -23.02
CA ILE A 123 -17.86 0.20 -23.44
C ILE A 123 -18.60 0.16 -24.77
N SER A 124 -19.63 0.98 -24.96
CA SER A 124 -20.39 1.04 -26.23
C SER A 124 -19.54 1.55 -27.39
N ARG A 125 -18.48 2.32 -27.08
CA ARG A 125 -17.50 2.83 -28.06
C ARG A 125 -16.32 1.86 -28.29
N ASN A 126 -16.30 0.69 -27.64
CA ASN A 126 -15.20 -0.27 -27.68
C ASN A 126 -13.83 0.38 -27.36
N ALA A 127 -13.77 1.20 -26.32
CA ALA A 127 -12.55 1.90 -25.95
C ALA A 127 -11.48 0.91 -25.42
N GLU A 128 -10.28 0.97 -25.98
CA GLU A 128 -9.22 0.00 -25.69
C GLU A 128 -8.27 0.46 -24.56
N PRO A 129 -7.78 -0.46 -23.71
CA PRO A 129 -8.17 -1.86 -23.60
C PRO A 129 -9.58 -2.07 -23.02
N ILE A 130 -10.50 -2.72 -23.76
CA ILE A 130 -11.91 -2.84 -23.33
C ILE A 130 -12.06 -3.69 -22.07
N GLY A 131 -11.20 -4.71 -21.90
CA GLY A 131 -11.16 -5.53 -20.70
C GLY A 131 -10.83 -4.73 -19.44
N ARG A 132 -9.94 -3.73 -19.55
CA ARG A 132 -9.62 -2.81 -18.45
C ARG A 132 -10.83 -1.95 -18.09
N LEU A 133 -11.55 -1.44 -19.09
CA LEU A 133 -12.71 -0.59 -18.84
C LEU A 133 -13.87 -1.35 -18.20
N LYS A 134 -14.16 -2.58 -18.67
CA LYS A 134 -15.17 -3.47 -18.06
C LYS A 134 -14.81 -3.81 -16.61
N LYS A 135 -13.54 -4.09 -16.33
CA LYS A 135 -13.06 -4.31 -14.95
C LYS A 135 -13.25 -3.07 -14.08
N ALA A 136 -12.92 -1.89 -14.60
CA ALA A 136 -13.11 -0.63 -13.88
C ALA A 136 -14.59 -0.34 -13.58
N GLN A 137 -15.50 -0.65 -14.51
CA GLN A 137 -16.95 -0.55 -14.28
C GLN A 137 -17.45 -1.50 -13.19
N VAL A 138 -16.98 -2.76 -13.17
CA VAL A 138 -17.34 -3.72 -12.12
C VAL A 138 -16.89 -3.20 -10.75
N LEU A 139 -15.65 -2.72 -10.65
CA LEU A 139 -15.14 -2.12 -9.41
C LEU A 139 -15.94 -0.88 -8.97
N PHE A 140 -16.40 -0.08 -9.92
CA PHE A 140 -17.30 1.04 -9.66
C PHE A 140 -18.66 0.58 -9.13
N LEU A 141 -19.27 -0.43 -9.76
CA LEU A 141 -20.55 -0.98 -9.32
C LEU A 141 -20.46 -1.62 -7.94
N GLU A 142 -19.33 -2.24 -7.58
CA GLU A 142 -19.07 -2.70 -6.22
C GLU A 142 -19.06 -1.53 -5.23
N ARG A 143 -18.32 -0.45 -5.54
CA ARG A 143 -18.29 0.77 -4.71
C ARG A 143 -19.67 1.42 -4.58
N VAL A 144 -20.48 1.41 -5.63
CA VAL A 144 -21.85 1.98 -5.63
C VAL A 144 -22.83 1.06 -4.92
N SER A 145 -22.69 -0.25 -5.05
CA SER A 145 -23.47 -1.24 -4.30
C SER A 145 -23.26 -1.04 -2.79
N ASP A 146 -22.02 -0.79 -2.36
CA ASP A 146 -21.69 -0.43 -0.98
C ASP A 146 -22.37 0.87 -0.52
N ILE A 147 -22.69 1.80 -1.43
CA ILE A 147 -23.38 3.08 -1.14
C ILE A 147 -24.90 2.90 -1.17
N VAL A 148 -25.45 2.13 -2.11
CA VAL A 148 -26.89 1.86 -2.24
C VAL A 148 -27.39 0.96 -1.11
N MET A 149 -26.56 0.01 -0.65
CA MET A 149 -26.84 -0.82 0.53
C MET A 149 -26.88 -0.04 1.86
N ILE A 150 -26.44 1.23 1.89
CA ILE A 150 -26.65 2.15 3.02
C ILE A 150 -28.10 2.69 3.05
N GLY A 151 -28.78 2.73 1.90
CA GLY A 151 -30.16 3.21 1.76
C GLY A 151 -31.23 2.11 1.87
N SER A 152 -30.87 0.84 1.69
CA SER A 152 -31.82 -0.28 1.73
C SER A 152 -31.24 -1.45 2.50
N VAL A 153 -31.44 -1.43 3.83
CA VAL A 153 -31.28 -2.64 4.65
C VAL A 153 -32.36 -3.63 4.23
N GLN A 154 -31.97 -4.74 3.59
CA GLN A 154 -32.50 -6.08 3.86
C GLN A 154 -31.70 -7.17 3.12
N LYS A 155 -31.16 -8.12 3.92
CA LYS A 155 -30.82 -9.51 3.61
C LYS A 155 -30.11 -9.81 2.28
N VAL A 156 -28.78 -9.94 2.34
CA VAL A 156 -28.08 -10.97 1.54
C VAL A 156 -27.00 -11.60 2.42
N ASP A 157 -27.40 -12.60 3.21
CA ASP A 157 -26.50 -13.69 3.54
C ASP A 157 -26.22 -14.42 2.22
N VAL A 158 -24.97 -14.41 1.77
CA VAL A 158 -24.57 -15.01 0.49
C VAL A 158 -24.60 -16.53 0.60
N LEU A 159 -25.23 -17.14 -0.41
CA LEU A 159 -25.61 -18.54 -0.57
C LEU A 159 -24.49 -19.55 -0.28
N LEU A 160 -24.91 -20.63 0.41
CA LEU A 160 -24.17 -21.88 0.60
C LEU A 160 -24.15 -22.72 -0.69
N GLU A 161 -22.95 -23.01 -1.19
CA GLU A 161 -22.66 -24.31 -1.80
C GLU A 161 -21.40 -24.86 -1.12
N ASN A 162 -21.54 -26.06 -0.54
CA ASN A 162 -20.51 -26.85 0.18
C ASN A 162 -20.17 -26.45 1.63
N GLY A 163 -21.17 -26.14 2.44
CA GLY A 163 -21.13 -26.32 3.90
C GLY A 163 -20.14 -25.46 4.70
N GLY A 164 -19.50 -24.46 4.07
CA GLY A 164 -18.63 -23.50 4.76
C GLY A 164 -19.08 -22.07 4.51
N THR A 165 -19.00 -21.22 5.54
CA THR A 165 -19.38 -19.81 5.44
C THR A 165 -18.22 -19.03 4.82
N TYR A 166 -18.44 -18.45 3.64
CA TYR A 166 -17.46 -17.56 3.02
C TYR A 166 -17.61 -16.14 3.58
N ILE A 167 -16.51 -15.53 3.99
CA ILE A 167 -16.54 -14.23 4.68
C ILE A 167 -15.51 -13.28 4.06
N ASN A 168 -15.94 -12.07 3.74
CA ASN A 168 -15.02 -10.99 3.40
C ASN A 168 -14.66 -10.19 4.66
N PRO A 169 -13.42 -10.29 5.17
CA PRO A 169 -13.01 -9.64 6.41
C PRO A 169 -12.91 -8.12 6.27
N TRP A 170 -12.75 -7.59 5.05
CA TRP A 170 -12.60 -6.16 4.77
C TRP A 170 -13.89 -5.49 4.31
N LEU A 171 -15.01 -6.22 4.30
CA LEU A 171 -16.31 -5.63 3.97
C LEU A 171 -16.75 -4.71 5.11
N VAL A 172 -17.22 -3.51 4.78
CA VAL A 172 -17.62 -2.49 5.77
C VAL A 172 -18.68 -3.02 6.73
N SER A 173 -19.62 -3.85 6.26
CA SER A 173 -20.64 -4.49 7.11
C SER A 173 -20.02 -5.48 8.10
N THR A 174 -19.08 -6.32 7.65
CA THR A 174 -18.33 -7.24 8.52
C THR A 174 -17.60 -6.46 9.61
N THR A 175 -16.79 -5.46 9.23
CA THR A 175 -16.04 -4.65 10.19
C THR A 175 -16.96 -3.90 11.16
N LYS A 176 -18.08 -3.33 10.68
CA LYS A 176 -19.07 -2.67 11.54
C LYS A 176 -19.70 -3.63 12.54
N LYS A 177 -20.09 -4.84 12.10
CA LYS A 177 -20.66 -5.88 12.97
C LYS A 177 -19.67 -6.26 14.08
N LEU A 178 -18.43 -6.57 13.72
CA LEU A 178 -17.39 -6.91 14.69
C LEU A 178 -17.12 -5.77 15.68
N LEU A 179 -17.02 -4.53 15.20
CA LEU A 179 -16.84 -3.36 16.07
C LEU A 179 -18.02 -3.15 17.03
N GLN A 180 -19.25 -3.44 16.59
CA GLN A 180 -20.44 -3.36 17.44
C GLN A 180 -20.41 -4.42 18.55
N GLU A 181 -20.08 -5.67 18.20
CA GLU A 181 -19.98 -6.79 19.14
C GLU A 181 -18.89 -6.55 20.21
N MET A 182 -17.83 -5.83 19.84
CA MET A 182 -16.66 -5.59 20.69
C MET A 182 -16.65 -4.21 21.38
N ASN A 183 -17.67 -3.39 21.14
CA ASN A 183 -17.66 -1.98 21.53
C ASN A 183 -17.38 -1.77 23.03
N ASP A 184 -17.99 -2.59 23.89
CA ASP A 184 -17.83 -2.52 25.35
C ASP A 184 -16.40 -2.83 25.82
N GLN A 185 -15.66 -3.64 25.06
CA GLN A 185 -14.26 -3.94 25.33
C GLN A 185 -13.37 -2.81 24.82
N ILE A 186 -13.61 -2.34 23.59
CA ILE A 186 -12.79 -1.32 22.94
C ILE A 186 -12.81 0.00 23.72
N LEU A 187 -13.98 0.39 24.26
CA LEU A 187 -14.14 1.61 25.06
C LEU A 187 -13.31 1.62 26.35
N LYS A 188 -12.89 0.45 26.84
CA LYS A 188 -12.10 0.30 28.07
C LYS A 188 -10.60 0.37 27.82
N TYR A 189 -10.15 0.33 26.55
CA TYR A 189 -8.73 0.39 26.26
C TYR A 189 -8.14 1.74 26.61
N GLU A 190 -6.99 1.71 27.29
CA GLU A 190 -6.19 2.90 27.52
C GLU A 190 -5.85 3.57 26.18
N GLY A 191 -5.96 4.90 26.15
CA GLY A 191 -5.73 5.69 24.94
C GLY A 191 -6.90 5.71 23.96
N TYR A 192 -8.03 5.06 24.23
CA TYR A 192 -9.23 5.15 23.40
C TYR A 192 -10.12 6.32 23.81
N TYR A 193 -10.23 7.36 22.97
CA TYR A 193 -11.06 8.53 23.24
C TYR A 193 -12.11 8.71 22.14
N ALA A 194 -13.38 8.50 22.47
CA ALA A 194 -14.48 8.62 21.51
C ALA A 194 -15.38 9.84 21.77
N SER A 195 -15.81 10.49 20.69
CA SER A 195 -16.78 11.57 20.69
C SER A 195 -17.78 11.39 19.54
N ASN A 196 -19.07 11.53 19.85
CA ASN A 196 -20.14 11.52 18.84
C ASN A 196 -20.24 12.85 18.07
N LYS A 197 -19.41 13.84 18.41
CA LYS A 197 -19.40 15.15 17.77
C LYS A 197 -18.42 15.14 16.59
N PRO A 198 -18.67 15.94 15.54
CA PRO A 198 -17.68 16.15 14.49
C PRO A 198 -16.48 16.89 15.06
N TYR A 199 -15.32 16.74 14.43
CA TYR A 199 -14.13 17.46 14.80
C TYR A 199 -14.34 18.99 14.63
N LYS A 200 -14.12 19.75 15.71
CA LYS A 200 -14.31 21.22 15.75
C LYS A 200 -13.02 22.00 16.08
N GLY A 201 -11.85 21.39 15.87
CA GLY A 201 -10.59 22.07 16.14
C GLY A 201 -10.38 23.30 15.25
N LYS A 202 -9.58 24.26 15.72
CA LYS A 202 -9.30 25.54 15.03
C LYS A 202 -8.75 25.36 13.62
N VAL A 203 -8.04 24.25 13.39
CA VAL A 203 -7.47 23.89 12.09
C VAL A 203 -8.32 22.82 11.44
N ALA A 204 -8.92 23.13 10.29
CA ALA A 204 -9.66 22.16 9.51
C ALA A 204 -8.73 21.06 8.96
N LEU A 205 -8.91 19.82 9.41
CA LEU A 205 -8.01 18.71 9.08
C LEU A 205 -7.95 18.42 7.57
N SER A 206 -9.04 18.64 6.84
CA SER A 206 -9.08 18.53 5.37
C SER A 206 -8.09 19.45 4.65
N THR A 207 -7.67 20.55 5.28
CA THR A 207 -6.77 21.55 4.69
C THR A 207 -5.29 21.26 4.94
N LEU A 208 -4.96 20.19 5.68
CA LEU A 208 -3.59 19.84 6.07
C LEU A 208 -2.75 19.23 4.93
N GLN A 209 -3.29 19.06 3.72
CA GLN A 209 -2.59 18.41 2.60
C GLN A 209 -1.21 19.00 2.27
N LYS A 210 -1.14 20.24 1.78
CA LYS A 210 0.11 20.84 1.26
C LYS A 210 0.74 21.92 2.15
N SER A 211 -0.02 22.45 3.11
CA SER A 211 0.39 23.55 3.99
C SER A 211 0.15 23.21 5.46
N ALA A 212 0.57 22.01 5.89
CA ALA A 212 0.49 21.59 7.29
C ALA A 212 1.70 21.99 8.13
N ARG A 213 2.84 22.29 7.50
CA ARG A 213 4.09 22.54 8.21
C ARG A 213 3.93 23.71 9.19
N ASN A 214 4.37 23.50 10.43
CA ASN A 214 4.29 24.41 11.57
C ASN A 214 2.88 24.73 12.07
N LYS A 215 1.82 24.11 11.52
CA LYS A 215 0.49 24.22 12.12
C LYS A 215 0.43 23.43 13.41
N THR A 216 -0.28 23.98 14.39
CA THR A 216 -0.55 23.29 15.65
C THR A 216 -2.02 22.88 15.69
N ILE A 217 -2.27 21.60 15.93
CA ILE A 217 -3.62 21.06 16.13
C ILE A 217 -3.77 20.65 17.60
N GLU A 218 -4.95 20.85 18.15
CA GLU A 218 -5.25 20.54 19.55
C GLU A 218 -6.29 19.43 19.59
N ILE A 219 -5.93 18.27 20.15
CA ILE A 219 -6.74 17.06 20.12
C ILE A 219 -6.64 16.40 21.50
N GLY A 220 -7.80 16.18 22.13
CA GLY A 220 -7.86 15.45 23.41
C GLY A 220 -7.04 16.08 24.54
N GLY A 221 -6.83 17.40 24.52
CA GLY A 221 -6.02 18.13 25.50
C GLY A 221 -4.52 18.24 25.17
N TYR A 222 -4.06 17.60 24.09
CA TYR A 222 -2.67 17.66 23.63
C TYR A 222 -2.52 18.61 22.45
N LYS A 223 -1.39 19.32 22.40
CA LYS A 223 -1.03 20.18 21.27
C LYS A 223 -0.01 19.48 20.39
N TYR A 224 -0.35 19.25 19.13
CA TYR A 224 0.54 18.63 18.16
C TYR A 224 1.02 19.65 17.15
N GLN A 225 2.30 19.96 17.17
CA GLN A 225 2.93 20.85 16.21
C GLN A 225 3.45 20.05 15.01
N ILE A 226 2.75 20.15 13.87
CA ILE A 226 3.08 19.40 12.65
C ILE A 226 4.39 19.93 12.05
N LYS A 227 5.35 19.03 11.80
CA LYS A 227 6.65 19.35 11.21
C LYS A 227 6.75 19.00 9.73
N GLY A 228 5.97 18.03 9.27
CA GLY A 228 5.94 17.62 7.87
C GLY A 228 4.96 16.49 7.61
N CYS A 229 4.66 16.26 6.33
CA CYS A 229 3.97 15.06 5.88
C CYS A 229 4.97 13.91 5.86
N ALA A 230 4.69 12.86 6.63
CA ALA A 230 5.52 11.65 6.67
C ALA A 230 5.02 10.57 5.68
N GLY A 231 3.74 10.63 5.29
CA GLY A 231 3.17 9.72 4.30
C GLY A 231 1.75 10.11 3.93
N GLN A 232 1.33 9.76 2.71
CA GLN A 232 -0.03 10.01 2.23
C GLN A 232 -0.58 8.76 1.52
N GLY A 233 -1.70 8.23 2.02
CA GLY A 233 -2.47 7.17 1.39
C GLY A 233 -3.83 7.66 0.89
N GLY A 234 -4.60 6.77 0.27
CA GLY A 234 -5.93 7.11 -0.30
C GLY A 234 -6.97 7.52 0.75
N PHE A 235 -6.88 7.01 1.97
CA PHE A 235 -7.85 7.25 3.06
C PHE A 235 -7.24 7.85 4.33
N ALA A 236 -5.92 8.08 4.34
CA ALA A 236 -5.19 8.52 5.53
C ALA A 236 -4.04 9.45 5.17
N GLN A 237 -3.77 10.41 6.05
CA GLN A 237 -2.60 11.28 5.99
C GLN A 237 -1.78 11.10 7.27
N VAL A 238 -0.48 10.88 7.12
CA VAL A 238 0.43 10.69 8.25
C VAL A 238 1.35 11.90 8.35
N PHE A 239 1.33 12.55 9.51
CA PHE A 239 2.15 13.73 9.79
C PHE A 239 3.15 13.44 10.90
N LYS A 240 4.39 13.94 10.74
CA LYS A 240 5.34 14.04 11.85
C LYS A 240 4.94 15.23 12.72
N ALA A 241 4.83 15.05 14.02
CA ALA A 241 4.50 16.14 14.94
C ALA A 241 5.27 16.07 16.26
N HIS A 242 5.44 17.23 16.89
CA HIS A 242 5.95 17.34 18.26
C HIS A 242 4.78 17.50 19.23
N VAL A 243 4.82 16.80 20.37
CA VAL A 243 3.76 16.87 21.39
C VAL A 243 4.08 17.98 22.39
N ASP A 244 3.10 18.84 22.66
CA ASP A 244 3.14 19.94 23.63
C ASP A 244 4.36 20.87 23.50
N GLY A 245 4.87 21.00 22.27
CA GLY A 245 6.05 21.82 21.97
C GLY A 245 7.39 21.19 22.38
N ASN A 246 7.40 19.97 22.91
CA ASN A 246 8.61 19.24 23.25
C ASN A 246 9.27 18.66 21.98
N PRO A 247 10.50 19.07 21.62
CA PRO A 247 11.19 18.55 20.44
C PRO A 247 11.63 17.09 20.57
N ASP A 248 11.74 16.56 21.79
CA ASP A 248 12.14 15.18 22.04
C ASP A 248 10.96 14.20 21.96
N ASP A 249 9.72 14.72 22.06
CA ASP A 249 8.50 13.93 21.97
C ASP A 249 7.92 14.01 20.54
N VAL A 250 8.37 13.09 19.70
CA VAL A 250 8.04 13.05 18.27
C VAL A 250 7.10 11.87 17.97
N VAL A 251 5.93 12.20 17.43
CA VAL A 251 4.88 11.22 17.09
C VAL A 251 4.49 11.28 15.62
N ALA A 252 3.94 10.17 15.14
CA ALA A 252 3.22 10.10 13.88
C ALA A 252 1.71 10.28 14.14
N LEU A 253 1.11 11.26 13.47
CA LEU A 253 -0.33 11.53 13.50
C LEU A 253 -0.96 11.02 12.21
N LYS A 254 -1.71 9.92 12.29
CA LYS A 254 -2.47 9.38 11.16
C LYS A 254 -3.92 9.85 11.26
N ILE A 255 -4.30 10.74 10.35
CA ILE A 255 -5.65 11.31 10.26
C ILE A 255 -6.42 10.58 9.16
N GLN A 256 -7.57 10.02 9.49
CA GLN A 256 -8.40 9.21 8.60
C GLN A 256 -9.81 9.78 8.49
N LYS A 257 -10.37 9.71 7.28
CA LYS A 257 -11.76 10.08 6.99
C LYS A 257 -12.38 9.02 6.08
N PRO A 258 -13.52 8.40 6.45
CA PRO A 258 -14.26 8.55 7.71
C PRO A 258 -13.50 8.01 8.93
N ALA A 259 -14.10 8.12 10.12
CA ALA A 259 -13.54 7.54 11.34
C ALA A 259 -13.38 6.01 11.23
N PHE A 260 -12.23 5.51 11.66
CA PHE A 260 -11.83 4.12 11.50
C PHE A 260 -11.17 3.56 12.79
N PRO A 261 -11.98 3.08 13.76
CA PRO A 261 -11.46 2.61 15.05
C PRO A 261 -10.75 1.24 14.98
N TRP A 262 -10.99 0.47 13.90
CA TRP A 262 -10.46 -0.88 13.72
C TRP A 262 -8.94 -0.96 13.81
N GLU A 263 -8.24 0.02 13.23
CA GLU A 263 -6.77 0.04 13.27
C GLU A 263 -6.23 0.13 14.70
N PHE A 264 -6.84 0.93 15.57
CA PHE A 264 -6.43 1.01 16.98
C PHE A 264 -6.73 -0.29 17.72
N TYR A 265 -7.87 -0.94 17.43
CA TYR A 265 -8.17 -2.26 17.97
C TYR A 265 -7.04 -3.27 17.67
N MET A 266 -6.56 -3.31 16.43
CA MET A 266 -5.45 -4.19 16.05
C MET A 266 -4.18 -3.89 16.85
N TYR A 267 -3.84 -2.62 17.11
CA TYR A 267 -2.71 -2.28 17.97
C TYR A 267 -2.85 -2.81 19.41
N ARG A 268 -4.05 -2.72 20.00
CA ARG A 268 -4.32 -3.29 21.33
C ARG A 268 -4.23 -4.81 21.31
N LEU A 269 -4.63 -5.44 20.21
CA LEU A 269 -4.49 -6.88 20.02
C LEU A 269 -3.03 -7.34 20.05
N LEU A 270 -2.15 -6.56 19.41
CA LEU A 270 -0.71 -6.83 19.45
C LEU A 270 -0.18 -6.77 20.88
N ASP A 271 -0.58 -5.76 21.65
CA ASP A 271 -0.15 -5.59 23.04
C ASP A 271 -0.61 -6.74 23.94
N MET A 272 -1.74 -7.36 23.63
CA MET A 272 -2.27 -8.49 24.40
C MET A 272 -1.69 -9.86 23.99
N ARG A 273 -1.41 -10.06 22.69
CA ARG A 273 -1.12 -11.41 22.15
C ARG A 273 0.33 -11.61 21.71
N ILE A 274 1.06 -10.54 21.42
CA ILE A 274 2.46 -10.63 20.99
C ILE A 274 3.37 -10.65 22.22
N PRO A 275 4.32 -11.60 22.32
CA PRO A 275 5.28 -11.62 23.41
C PRO A 275 6.05 -10.31 23.52
N GLU A 276 6.31 -9.84 24.74
CA GLU A 276 7.05 -8.61 25.01
C GLU A 276 8.43 -8.60 24.32
N SER A 277 9.09 -9.77 24.23
CA SER A 277 10.36 -9.93 23.53
C SER A 277 10.30 -9.57 22.05
N GLU A 278 9.15 -9.76 21.40
CA GLU A 278 8.93 -9.47 19.98
C GLU A 278 8.24 -8.14 19.74
N ARG A 279 7.72 -7.48 20.80
CA ARG A 279 6.81 -6.34 20.66
C ARG A 279 7.39 -5.19 19.85
N MET A 280 8.70 -4.95 19.94
CA MET A 280 9.36 -3.91 19.16
C MET A 280 9.28 -4.11 17.64
N ASN A 281 9.05 -5.34 17.16
CA ASN A 281 8.89 -5.67 15.74
C ASN A 281 7.58 -5.14 15.14
N PHE A 282 6.72 -4.55 15.94
CA PHE A 282 5.43 -4.02 15.54
C PHE A 282 5.27 -2.59 16.05
N GLY A 283 4.63 -1.71 15.29
CA GLY A 283 4.42 -0.32 15.70
C GLY A 283 3.61 -0.24 17.00
N PHE A 284 3.68 0.90 17.69
CA PHE A 284 2.91 1.16 18.89
C PHE A 284 2.01 2.39 18.69
N ALA A 285 0.73 2.25 19.03
CA ALA A 285 -0.22 3.36 19.04
C ALA A 285 -0.50 3.78 20.49
N HIS A 286 -0.09 5.01 20.84
CA HIS A 286 -0.30 5.57 22.17
C HIS A 286 -1.77 5.84 22.45
N ARG A 287 -2.51 6.33 21.44
CA ARG A 287 -3.91 6.73 21.58
C ARG A 287 -4.62 6.90 20.24
N VAL A 288 -5.94 6.86 20.27
CA VAL A 288 -6.82 7.24 19.17
C VAL A 288 -7.88 8.23 19.65
N HIS A 289 -8.13 9.25 18.84
CA HIS A 289 -9.22 10.20 19.04
C HIS A 289 -10.25 10.02 17.92
N LEU A 290 -11.45 9.57 18.28
CA LEU A 290 -12.55 9.33 17.36
C LEU A 290 -13.57 10.46 17.45
N TYR A 291 -13.92 10.98 16.29
CA TYR A 291 -14.99 11.94 16.04
C TYR A 291 -16.00 11.30 15.08
N SER A 292 -17.17 11.93 14.89
CA SER A 292 -18.17 11.40 13.95
C SER A 292 -17.69 11.37 12.49
N ASP A 293 -16.69 12.18 12.14
CA ASP A 293 -16.19 12.38 10.78
C ASP A 293 -14.71 12.01 10.59
N TYR A 294 -13.93 11.88 11.67
CA TYR A 294 -12.50 11.56 11.62
C TYR A 294 -12.07 10.59 12.72
N SER A 295 -11.05 9.78 12.43
CA SER A 295 -10.20 9.17 13.46
C SER A 295 -8.79 9.74 13.36
N ILE A 296 -8.18 9.99 14.52
CA ILE A 296 -6.83 10.51 14.62
C ILE A 296 -6.03 9.58 15.53
N LEU A 297 -5.17 8.79 14.90
CA LEU A 297 -4.31 7.82 15.57
C LEU A 297 -2.94 8.46 15.84
N VAL A 298 -2.46 8.33 17.08
CA VAL A 298 -1.15 8.84 17.52
C VAL A 298 -0.26 7.63 17.82
N SER A 299 0.86 7.51 17.11
CA SER A 299 1.79 6.39 17.21
C SER A 299 3.24 6.86 17.26
N ASP A 300 4.15 5.93 17.57
CA ASP A 300 5.59 6.19 17.47
C ASP A 300 5.96 6.70 16.06
N TYR A 301 6.82 7.71 16.01
CA TYR A 301 7.44 8.14 14.76
C TYR A 301 8.75 7.39 14.52
N LEU A 302 8.81 6.62 13.43
CA LEU A 302 10.00 5.86 13.05
C LEU A 302 10.76 6.61 11.95
N ALA A 303 11.94 7.14 12.30
CA ALA A 303 12.65 8.13 11.51
C ALA A 303 13.56 7.57 10.40
N HIS A 304 13.78 6.25 10.35
CA HIS A 304 14.82 5.65 9.50
C HIS A 304 14.33 5.16 8.13
N GLY A 305 13.15 5.63 7.70
CA GLY A 305 12.54 5.24 6.44
C GLY A 305 11.98 3.81 6.43
N THR A 306 11.53 3.40 5.26
CA THR A 306 10.90 2.11 4.99
C THR A 306 11.86 1.15 4.27
N LEU A 307 11.53 -0.14 4.27
CA LEU A 307 12.21 -1.12 3.42
C LEU A 307 12.03 -0.78 1.93
N GLN A 308 10.92 -0.14 1.55
CA GLN A 308 10.71 0.36 0.20
C GLN A 308 11.76 1.42 -0.17
N ASP A 309 12.10 2.33 0.75
CA ASP A 309 13.15 3.33 0.54
C ASP A 309 14.53 2.67 0.35
N ALA A 310 14.83 1.62 1.13
CA ALA A 310 16.06 0.84 0.99
C ALA A 310 16.14 0.06 -0.34
N ILE A 311 15.02 -0.48 -0.82
CA ILE A 311 14.95 -1.13 -2.14
C ILE A 311 15.16 -0.08 -3.25
N ASN A 312 14.56 1.11 -3.08
CA ASN A 312 14.63 2.19 -4.07
C ASN A 312 15.99 2.89 -4.12
N SER A 313 16.72 3.02 -3.00
CA SER A 313 18.08 3.59 -3.02
C SER A 313 19.01 2.79 -3.95
N ASN A 314 18.81 1.48 -4.02
CA ASN A 314 19.57 0.59 -4.88
C ASN A 314 19.13 0.70 -6.36
N LEU A 315 17.85 0.96 -6.63
CA LEU A 315 17.35 1.28 -7.99
C LEU A 315 18.04 2.50 -8.59
N VAL A 316 18.25 3.57 -7.81
CA VAL A 316 18.93 4.79 -8.28
C VAL A 316 20.37 4.50 -8.71
N THR A 317 21.07 3.62 -7.99
CA THR A 317 22.43 3.16 -8.36
C THR A 317 22.44 2.05 -9.42
N ASN A 318 21.27 1.57 -9.84
CA ASN A 318 21.02 0.40 -10.70
C ASN A 318 21.60 -0.93 -10.17
N VAL A 319 22.02 -0.99 -8.91
CA VAL A 319 22.49 -2.21 -8.25
C VAL A 319 21.31 -2.88 -7.54
N ALA A 320 21.26 -4.21 -7.52
CA ALA A 320 20.25 -4.93 -6.71
C ALA A 320 20.71 -4.98 -5.26
N MET A 321 19.79 -5.18 -4.30
CA MET A 321 20.20 -5.35 -2.91
C MET A 321 21.14 -6.54 -2.78
N GLU A 322 22.23 -6.35 -2.05
CA GLU A 322 23.21 -7.39 -1.77
C GLU A 322 22.54 -8.56 -1.05
N GLU A 323 22.97 -9.78 -1.38
CA GLU A 323 22.27 -11.00 -0.96
C GLU A 323 22.26 -11.16 0.56
N GLU A 324 23.35 -10.85 1.26
CA GLU A 324 23.42 -10.96 2.72
C GLU A 324 22.42 -10.02 3.41
N LEU A 325 22.21 -8.82 2.84
CA LEU A 325 21.22 -7.87 3.34
C LEU A 325 19.79 -8.32 3.02
N SER A 326 19.59 -8.90 1.83
CA SER A 326 18.31 -9.51 1.42
C SER A 326 17.93 -10.69 2.33
N ILE A 327 18.89 -11.55 2.67
CA ILE A 327 18.72 -12.67 3.60
C ILE A 327 18.38 -12.14 4.99
N TYR A 328 19.10 -11.13 5.47
CA TYR A 328 18.83 -10.52 6.76
C TYR A 328 17.39 -10.01 6.89
N TYR A 329 16.91 -9.23 5.91
CA TYR A 329 15.52 -8.76 5.93
C TYR A 329 14.51 -9.89 5.78
N THR A 330 14.84 -10.93 4.99
CA THR A 330 14.02 -12.14 4.90
C THR A 330 13.87 -12.83 6.27
N ILE A 331 14.96 -12.98 7.04
CA ILE A 331 14.93 -13.53 8.40
C ILE A 331 14.01 -12.69 9.31
N LYS A 332 14.12 -11.36 9.25
CA LYS A 332 13.29 -10.45 10.07
C LYS A 332 11.81 -10.52 9.67
N MET A 333 11.49 -10.55 8.38
CA MET A 333 10.11 -10.71 7.90
C MET A 333 9.52 -12.07 8.27
N LEU A 334 10.29 -13.16 8.16
CA LEU A 334 9.86 -14.49 8.59
C LEU A 334 9.55 -14.53 10.09
N ARG A 335 10.38 -13.88 10.94
CA ARG A 335 10.13 -13.79 12.39
C ARG A 335 8.85 -13.00 12.71
N ILE A 336 8.62 -11.90 12.00
CA ILE A 336 7.40 -11.08 12.11
C ILE A 336 6.16 -11.93 11.80
N LEU A 337 6.15 -12.61 10.65
CA LEU A 337 5.00 -13.43 10.24
C LEU A 337 4.82 -14.68 11.12
N GLU A 338 5.91 -15.33 11.55
CA GLU A 338 5.85 -16.45 12.50
C GLU A 338 5.12 -16.01 13.78
N THR A 339 5.47 -14.83 14.32
CA THR A 339 4.88 -14.30 15.55
C THR A 339 3.41 -13.92 15.36
N LEU A 340 3.06 -13.29 14.24
CA LEU A 340 1.66 -12.91 13.97
C LEU A 340 0.76 -14.11 13.76
N HIS A 341 1.21 -15.09 12.99
CA HIS A 341 0.40 -16.26 12.67
C HIS A 341 0.19 -17.12 13.92
N ASP A 342 1.18 -17.22 14.82
CA ASP A 342 1.03 -17.86 16.13
C ASP A 342 -0.01 -17.14 17.03
N ALA A 343 -0.12 -15.82 16.90
CA ALA A 343 -1.12 -15.01 17.58
C ALA A 343 -2.51 -15.04 16.90
N ALA A 344 -2.66 -15.78 15.80
CA ALA A 344 -3.85 -15.79 14.93
C ALA A 344 -4.22 -14.39 14.39
N ILE A 345 -3.20 -13.63 13.99
CA ILE A 345 -3.34 -12.29 13.41
C ILE A 345 -2.80 -12.33 11.98
N ILE A 346 -3.56 -11.73 11.05
CA ILE A 346 -3.11 -11.45 9.68
C ILE A 346 -2.93 -9.94 9.56
N HIS A 347 -1.84 -9.51 8.94
CA HIS A 347 -1.61 -8.09 8.63
C HIS A 347 -2.47 -7.63 7.44
N GLY A 348 -2.55 -8.41 6.37
CA GLY A 348 -3.47 -8.21 5.25
C GLY A 348 -3.04 -7.17 4.21
N ASP A 349 -1.98 -6.40 4.49
CA ASP A 349 -1.32 -5.48 3.57
C ASP A 349 0.21 -5.54 3.73
N PHE A 350 0.78 -6.75 3.76
CA PHE A 350 2.21 -6.96 4.02
C PHE A 350 3.06 -6.58 2.78
N LYS A 351 3.67 -5.40 2.84
CA LYS A 351 4.37 -4.75 1.72
C LYS A 351 5.54 -3.88 2.24
N PRO A 352 6.51 -3.51 1.39
CA PRO A 352 7.76 -2.92 1.87
C PRO A 352 7.60 -1.48 2.42
N ASP A 353 6.56 -0.75 2.02
CA ASP A 353 6.22 0.57 2.57
C ASP A 353 5.64 0.51 4.00
N ASN A 354 5.15 -0.65 4.44
CA ASN A 354 4.67 -0.87 5.80
C ASN A 354 5.75 -1.43 6.75
N LEU A 355 6.97 -1.64 6.26
CA LEU A 355 8.09 -2.18 7.04
C LEU A 355 9.12 -1.08 7.31
N MET A 356 9.03 -0.46 8.49
CA MET A 356 9.94 0.60 8.91
C MET A 356 11.29 0.02 9.36
N ILE A 357 12.40 0.64 8.96
CA ILE A 357 13.73 0.18 9.36
C ILE A 357 14.02 0.64 10.79
N ARG A 358 14.65 -0.22 11.59
CA ARG A 358 15.21 0.12 12.90
C ARG A 358 16.71 -0.11 12.93
N TYR A 359 17.44 0.85 13.47
CA TYR A 359 18.87 0.73 13.75
C TYR A 359 19.10 0.62 15.26
N SER A 360 19.98 -0.29 15.69
CA SER A 360 20.44 -0.27 17.07
C SER A 360 21.29 0.97 17.33
N ARG A 361 21.29 1.41 18.59
CA ARG A 361 22.16 2.48 19.08
C ARG A 361 23.58 1.96 19.31
N ASP A 362 23.69 0.69 19.68
CA ASP A 362 24.96 0.05 20.03
C ASP A 362 25.59 -0.69 18.84
N LEU A 363 26.87 -1.04 19.01
CA LEU A 363 27.59 -1.82 18.01
C LEU A 363 27.03 -3.23 17.95
N LEU A 364 26.77 -3.71 16.73
CA LEU A 364 26.29 -5.07 16.53
C LEU A 364 27.34 -6.08 17.00
N GLU A 365 26.96 -6.91 17.97
CA GLU A 365 27.77 -7.93 18.64
C GLU A 365 28.01 -9.16 17.74
N ASP A 366 28.62 -10.20 18.30
CA ASP A 366 29.12 -11.40 17.60
C ASP A 366 28.03 -12.26 16.90
N LYS A 367 28.42 -13.46 16.48
CA LYS A 367 27.58 -14.37 15.69
C LYS A 367 26.45 -14.99 16.52
N ASP A 368 26.69 -15.29 17.80
CA ASP A 368 25.72 -16.03 18.62
C ASP A 368 24.54 -15.12 18.98
N SER A 369 24.83 -13.85 19.28
CA SER A 369 23.80 -12.81 19.47
C SER A 369 22.95 -12.55 18.21
N PHE A 370 23.51 -12.73 17.00
CA PHE A 370 22.74 -12.65 15.76
C PHE A 370 21.73 -13.81 15.63
N TYR A 371 22.16 -15.04 15.93
CA TYR A 371 21.30 -16.23 15.80
C TYR A 371 20.13 -16.18 16.78
N GLU A 372 20.40 -15.84 18.03
CA GLU A 372 19.38 -15.71 19.08
C GLU A 372 18.55 -14.43 18.93
N CYS A 373 19.05 -13.45 18.15
CA CYS A 373 18.50 -12.10 18.05
C CYS A 373 18.43 -11.41 19.42
N SER A 374 19.53 -11.50 20.16
CA SER A 374 19.71 -10.91 21.49
C SER A 374 20.53 -9.61 21.40
N GLY A 375 20.52 -8.83 22.49
CA GLY A 375 21.29 -7.59 22.58
C GLY A 375 20.96 -6.59 21.45
N PRO A 376 21.98 -5.91 20.87
CA PRO A 376 21.80 -4.93 19.79
C PRO A 376 21.08 -5.48 18.54
N TRP A 377 21.19 -6.79 18.27
CA TRP A 377 20.50 -7.43 17.14
C TRP A 377 18.98 -7.50 17.30
N LYS A 378 18.48 -7.35 18.53
CA LYS A 378 17.05 -7.22 18.84
C LYS A 378 16.51 -5.87 18.34
N GLU A 379 17.24 -4.79 18.65
CA GLU A 379 16.88 -3.43 18.27
C GLU A 379 17.02 -3.18 16.76
N GLN A 380 18.07 -3.75 16.15
CA GLN A 380 18.33 -3.70 14.72
C GLN A 380 17.34 -4.59 13.96
N GLY A 381 16.56 -4.03 13.03
CA GLY A 381 15.53 -4.83 12.36
C GLY A 381 14.48 -4.05 11.57
N LEU A 382 13.27 -4.63 11.55
CA LEU A 382 12.09 -4.09 10.89
C LEU A 382 10.96 -3.95 11.90
N CYS A 383 10.18 -2.88 11.76
CA CYS A 383 8.97 -2.62 12.52
C CYS A 383 7.78 -2.56 11.55
N LEU A 384 6.84 -3.49 11.69
CA LEU A 384 5.63 -3.54 10.88
C LEU A 384 4.59 -2.52 11.39
N VAL A 385 4.05 -1.70 10.49
CA VAL A 385 3.06 -0.65 10.77
C VAL A 385 1.88 -0.72 9.81
N ASP A 386 0.89 0.15 10.00
CA ASP A 386 -0.35 0.23 9.20
C ASP A 386 -1.26 -1.01 9.32
N TRP A 387 -1.96 -1.08 10.45
CA TRP A 387 -2.89 -2.18 10.75
C TRP A 387 -4.29 -1.94 10.19
N GLY A 388 -4.44 -1.05 9.21
CA GLY A 388 -5.74 -0.69 8.66
C GLY A 388 -6.47 -1.86 7.99
N ARG A 389 -5.71 -2.87 7.54
CA ARG A 389 -6.22 -4.11 6.93
C ARG A 389 -6.01 -5.36 7.80
N GLY A 390 -5.58 -5.17 9.05
CA GLY A 390 -5.35 -6.27 9.98
C GLY A 390 -6.62 -7.08 10.23
N ILE A 391 -6.46 -8.38 10.44
CA ILE A 391 -7.56 -9.33 10.68
C ILE A 391 -7.25 -10.10 11.96
N ASP A 392 -8.18 -10.09 12.90
CA ASP A 392 -8.18 -11.01 14.03
C ASP A 392 -8.94 -12.28 13.65
N LEU A 393 -8.22 -13.37 13.41
CA LEU A 393 -8.83 -14.63 13.00
C LEU A 393 -9.76 -15.23 14.07
N ARG A 394 -9.55 -14.91 15.36
CA ARG A 394 -10.37 -15.45 16.45
C ARG A 394 -11.79 -14.87 16.48
N LEU A 395 -12.06 -13.84 15.69
CA LEU A 395 -13.41 -13.28 15.54
C LEU A 395 -14.25 -14.01 14.49
N PHE A 396 -13.64 -14.96 13.76
CA PHE A 396 -14.31 -15.74 12.74
C PHE A 396 -14.46 -17.19 13.21
N PRO A 397 -15.50 -17.91 12.75
CA PRO A 397 -15.62 -19.35 12.98
C PRO A 397 -14.40 -20.13 12.49
N ASP A 398 -14.08 -21.25 13.15
CA ASP A 398 -12.92 -22.09 12.78
C ASP A 398 -13.02 -22.67 11.36
N ASP A 399 -14.23 -22.84 10.83
CA ASP A 399 -14.50 -23.31 9.46
C ASP A 399 -14.64 -22.17 8.43
N ALA A 400 -14.44 -20.92 8.85
CA ALA A 400 -14.60 -19.76 7.98
C ALA A 400 -13.58 -19.75 6.84
N LYS A 401 -14.09 -19.52 5.64
CA LYS A 401 -13.27 -19.38 4.42
C LYS A 401 -13.21 -17.91 4.04
N LEU A 402 -12.05 -17.27 4.23
CA LEU A 402 -11.94 -15.85 3.89
C LEU A 402 -11.87 -15.66 2.37
N LEU A 403 -12.69 -14.75 1.87
CA LEU A 403 -12.70 -14.28 0.49
C LEU A 403 -12.67 -12.77 0.49
N GLY A 404 -11.58 -12.18 0.00
CA GLY A 404 -11.44 -10.73 -0.10
C GLY A 404 -10.25 -10.38 -0.98
N ASP A 405 -10.20 -9.13 -1.45
CA ASP A 405 -9.10 -8.63 -2.27
C ASP A 405 -8.32 -7.58 -1.48
N CYS A 406 -6.99 -7.74 -1.38
CA CYS A 406 -6.13 -6.75 -0.73
C CYS A 406 -6.10 -5.42 -1.52
N ARG A 407 -6.57 -5.42 -2.78
CA ARG A 407 -6.66 -4.28 -3.71
C ARG A 407 -5.32 -3.64 -4.07
N THR A 408 -4.21 -4.25 -3.66
CA THR A 408 -2.84 -3.87 -4.03
C THR A 408 -2.39 -4.82 -5.13
N SER A 409 -2.47 -4.38 -6.40
CA SER A 409 -2.38 -5.25 -7.58
C SER A 409 -1.18 -6.22 -7.58
N GLY A 410 0.02 -5.75 -7.21
CA GLY A 410 1.24 -6.55 -7.14
C GLY A 410 1.37 -7.46 -5.91
N PHE A 411 0.44 -7.39 -4.96
CA PHE A 411 0.44 -8.13 -3.68
C PHE A 411 -0.80 -9.01 -3.51
N ARG A 412 -1.62 -9.18 -4.56
CA ARG A 412 -2.75 -10.13 -4.55
C ARG A 412 -2.19 -11.54 -4.53
N CYS A 413 -2.45 -12.33 -3.47
CA CYS A 413 -1.95 -13.70 -3.41
C CYS A 413 -2.58 -14.60 -4.49
N ILE A 414 -2.00 -15.78 -4.71
CA ILE A 414 -2.41 -16.70 -5.78
C ILE A 414 -3.90 -17.06 -5.63
N GLU A 415 -4.35 -17.28 -4.40
CA GLU A 415 -5.73 -17.58 -4.07
C GLU A 415 -6.67 -16.43 -4.47
N MET A 416 -6.30 -15.17 -4.18
CA MET A 416 -7.05 -14.00 -4.63
C MET A 416 -7.07 -13.86 -6.16
N GLN A 417 -5.98 -14.23 -6.83
CA GLN A 417 -5.91 -14.19 -8.30
C GLN A 417 -6.79 -15.25 -8.94
N GLU A 418 -6.98 -16.40 -8.27
CA GLU A 418 -7.78 -17.53 -8.74
C GLU A 418 -9.18 -17.62 -8.10
N ASN A 419 -9.60 -16.61 -7.32
CA ASN A 419 -10.87 -16.58 -6.59
C ASN A 419 -11.06 -17.78 -5.64
N LYS A 420 -9.99 -18.18 -4.93
CA LYS A 420 -9.99 -19.22 -3.91
C LYS A 420 -9.94 -18.62 -2.50
N PRO A 421 -10.40 -19.36 -1.48
CA PRO A 421 -10.21 -18.98 -0.09
C PRO A 421 -8.75 -18.85 0.31
N TRP A 422 -8.47 -17.93 1.21
CA TRP A 422 -7.13 -17.70 1.75
C TRP A 422 -7.19 -17.40 3.24
N THR A 423 -6.08 -17.56 3.93
CA THR A 423 -5.87 -17.12 5.31
C THR A 423 -4.51 -16.43 5.39
N PHE A 424 -3.47 -17.10 5.88
CA PHE A 424 -2.12 -16.54 6.04
C PHE A 424 -1.40 -16.30 4.69
N GLN A 425 -1.90 -16.86 3.59
CA GLN A 425 -1.32 -16.72 2.26
C GLN A 425 -1.22 -15.26 1.81
N VAL A 426 -2.11 -14.37 2.27
CA VAL A 426 -2.04 -12.93 1.93
C VAL A 426 -0.73 -12.31 2.40
N ASP A 427 -0.25 -12.68 3.58
CA ASP A 427 0.98 -12.13 4.16
C ASP A 427 2.23 -12.85 3.64
N THR A 428 2.19 -14.18 3.53
CA THR A 428 3.34 -14.94 3.01
C THR A 428 3.60 -14.64 1.53
N TYR A 429 2.56 -14.40 0.74
CA TYR A 429 2.71 -13.93 -0.63
C TYR A 429 3.36 -12.55 -0.67
N GLY A 430 2.94 -11.64 0.22
CA GLY A 430 3.56 -10.32 0.35
C GLY A 430 5.06 -10.40 0.67
N LEU A 431 5.46 -11.31 1.56
CA LEU A 431 6.87 -11.60 1.82
C LEU A 431 7.60 -12.06 0.55
N CYS A 432 7.04 -13.00 -0.22
CA CYS A 432 7.62 -13.44 -1.48
C CYS A 432 7.80 -12.28 -2.48
N VAL A 433 6.81 -11.39 -2.59
CA VAL A 433 6.92 -10.19 -3.45
C VAL A 433 8.07 -9.30 -2.99
N ILE A 434 8.19 -9.01 -1.69
CA ILE A 434 9.27 -8.18 -1.14
C ILE A 434 10.64 -8.82 -1.39
N VAL A 435 10.79 -10.12 -1.15
CA VAL A 435 12.04 -10.85 -1.41
C VAL A 435 12.41 -10.76 -2.88
N HIS A 436 11.46 -11.00 -3.77
CA HIS A 436 11.69 -10.85 -5.20
C HIS A 436 12.09 -9.42 -5.58
N MET A 437 11.47 -8.39 -4.98
CA MET A 437 11.85 -6.99 -5.19
C MET A 437 13.28 -6.70 -4.72
N MET A 438 13.72 -7.24 -3.58
CA MET A 438 15.10 -7.08 -3.11
C MET A 438 16.12 -7.72 -4.09
N LEU A 439 15.80 -8.90 -4.62
CA LEU A 439 16.69 -9.67 -5.51
C LEU A 439 16.70 -9.18 -6.96
N HIS A 440 15.55 -8.75 -7.47
CA HIS A 440 15.31 -8.50 -8.90
C HIS A 440 14.89 -7.07 -9.24
N LYS A 441 14.54 -6.25 -8.25
CA LYS A 441 14.14 -4.84 -8.41
C LYS A 441 12.81 -4.62 -9.15
N THR A 442 12.06 -5.69 -9.39
CA THR A 442 10.76 -5.67 -10.06
C THR A 442 9.72 -6.33 -9.16
N TYR A 443 8.44 -6.17 -9.50
CA TYR A 443 7.39 -6.96 -8.86
C TYR A 443 7.48 -8.42 -9.30
N MET A 444 7.07 -9.33 -8.41
CA MET A 444 7.06 -10.76 -8.68
C MET A 444 5.95 -11.11 -9.67
N GLU A 445 6.34 -11.77 -10.76
CA GLU A 445 5.39 -12.45 -11.64
C GLU A 445 5.45 -13.95 -11.42
N ILE A 446 4.28 -14.59 -11.36
CA ILE A 446 4.15 -16.01 -11.09
C ILE A 446 3.98 -16.81 -12.39
N GLU A 447 4.63 -17.97 -12.43
CA GLU A 447 4.43 -19.03 -13.41
C GLU A 447 3.67 -20.19 -12.75
N LYS A 448 2.64 -20.70 -13.43
CA LYS A 448 1.88 -21.89 -13.02
C LYS A 448 2.33 -23.08 -13.86
N ARG A 449 2.92 -24.10 -13.22
CA ARG A 449 3.43 -25.31 -13.88
C ARG A 449 2.67 -26.55 -13.43
N PRO A 450 2.41 -27.52 -14.31
CA PRO A 450 1.83 -28.80 -13.91
C PRO A 450 2.81 -29.56 -13.00
N SER A 451 2.28 -30.14 -11.92
CA SER A 451 3.06 -31.00 -11.00
C SER A 451 3.07 -32.45 -11.48
N PRO A 452 4.16 -33.22 -11.28
CA PRO A 452 4.19 -34.67 -11.53
C PRO A 452 3.12 -35.46 -10.77
N ASP A 453 2.77 -35.00 -9.56
CA ASP A 453 1.81 -35.67 -8.66
C ASP A 453 0.34 -35.31 -8.98
N GLY A 454 0.10 -34.58 -10.08
CA GLY A 454 -1.17 -33.96 -10.40
C GLY A 454 -1.32 -32.57 -9.76
N GLY A 455 -2.11 -31.70 -10.40
CA GLY A 455 -2.29 -30.30 -9.97
C GLY A 455 -1.23 -29.35 -10.51
N TYR A 456 -1.00 -28.23 -9.80
CA TYR A 456 -0.12 -27.16 -10.25
C TYR A 456 0.79 -26.67 -9.13
N VAL A 457 2.01 -26.27 -9.51
CA VAL A 457 3.00 -25.60 -8.69
C VAL A 457 3.21 -24.18 -9.22
N TYR A 458 3.29 -23.23 -8.30
CA TYR A 458 3.55 -21.82 -8.55
C TYR A 458 4.99 -21.47 -8.18
N GLN A 459 5.65 -20.71 -9.03
CA GLN A 459 7.00 -20.20 -8.79
C GLN A 459 7.21 -18.84 -9.48
N PRO A 460 8.20 -18.04 -9.09
CA PRO A 460 8.55 -16.82 -9.83
C PRO A 460 8.99 -17.14 -11.27
N LYS A 461 8.53 -16.33 -12.24
CA LYS A 461 8.98 -16.43 -13.65
C LYS A 461 10.46 -16.07 -13.80
N THR A 462 10.95 -15.12 -13.00
CA THR A 462 12.33 -14.64 -13.10
C THR A 462 13.28 -15.65 -12.49
N HIS A 463 14.34 -15.98 -13.23
CA HIS A 463 15.37 -16.90 -12.73
C HIS A 463 16.31 -16.21 -11.74
N LEU A 464 16.66 -16.93 -10.67
CA LEU A 464 17.69 -16.53 -9.73
C LEU A 464 19.08 -16.51 -10.40
N LYS A 465 19.94 -15.59 -9.94
CA LYS A 465 21.30 -15.47 -10.47
C LYS A 465 22.16 -16.62 -9.96
N ARG A 466 23.02 -17.17 -10.81
CA ARG A 466 23.82 -18.39 -10.52
C ARG A 466 24.75 -18.29 -9.31
N TYR A 467 25.17 -17.10 -8.94
CA TYR A 467 26.08 -16.86 -7.81
C TYR A 467 25.37 -16.75 -6.46
N MET A 468 24.03 -16.73 -6.45
CA MET A 468 23.21 -16.67 -5.24
C MET A 468 23.03 -18.05 -4.62
N GLN A 469 22.50 -18.10 -3.40
CA GLN A 469 22.04 -19.34 -2.75
C GLN A 469 20.72 -19.82 -3.39
N VAL A 470 20.83 -20.32 -4.62
CA VAL A 470 19.68 -20.67 -5.47
C VAL A 470 18.74 -21.64 -4.77
N GLU A 471 19.26 -22.66 -4.11
CA GLU A 471 18.50 -23.70 -3.42
C GLU A 471 17.75 -23.16 -2.21
N LEU A 472 18.37 -22.25 -1.45
CA LEU A 472 17.77 -21.59 -0.29
C LEU A 472 16.58 -20.72 -0.70
N TRP A 473 16.75 -19.90 -1.74
CA TRP A 473 15.68 -19.05 -2.27
C TRP A 473 14.58 -19.87 -2.95
N LYS A 474 14.93 -20.90 -3.73
CA LYS A 474 13.93 -21.81 -4.31
C LYS A 474 13.09 -22.48 -3.24
N ASN A 475 13.72 -22.96 -2.16
CA ASN A 475 13.01 -23.57 -1.04
C ASN A 475 12.01 -22.59 -0.41
N LEU A 476 12.39 -21.31 -0.22
CA LEU A 476 11.48 -20.26 0.26
C LEU A 476 10.26 -20.08 -0.67
N PHE A 477 10.49 -19.79 -1.95
CA PHE A 477 9.41 -19.53 -2.90
C PHE A 477 8.50 -20.74 -3.08
N MET A 478 9.08 -21.93 -3.24
CA MET A 478 8.32 -23.16 -3.41
C MET A 478 7.41 -23.44 -2.23
N LYS A 479 7.90 -23.27 -1.00
CA LYS A 479 7.12 -23.53 0.22
C LYS A 479 6.02 -22.49 0.43
N LEU A 480 6.32 -21.20 0.29
CA LEU A 480 5.38 -20.13 0.61
C LEU A 480 4.33 -19.84 -0.47
N LEU A 481 4.61 -20.18 -1.74
CA LEU A 481 3.66 -19.98 -2.86
C LEU A 481 2.74 -21.19 -3.09
N ASN A 482 2.99 -22.31 -2.41
CA ASN A 482 2.26 -23.56 -2.61
C ASN A 482 1.75 -24.15 -1.27
N THR A 483 1.57 -23.30 -0.26
CA THR A 483 1.16 -23.72 1.08
C THR A 483 -0.30 -24.18 1.11
N SER A 484 -0.57 -25.33 1.73
CA SER A 484 -1.94 -25.81 1.94
C SER A 484 -2.61 -25.07 3.12
N PRO A 485 -3.93 -24.80 3.08
CA PRO A 485 -4.65 -24.25 4.24
C PRO A 485 -4.55 -25.09 5.53
N THR A 486 -4.23 -26.38 5.41
CA THR A 486 -4.06 -27.31 6.55
C THR A 486 -2.63 -27.41 7.06
N GLU A 487 -1.69 -26.70 6.44
CA GLU A 487 -0.28 -26.77 6.78
C GLU A 487 -0.01 -26.01 8.08
N ASP A 488 0.90 -26.54 8.91
CA ASP A 488 1.38 -25.83 10.09
C ASP A 488 2.27 -24.66 9.66
N HIS A 489 1.63 -23.51 9.40
CA HIS A 489 2.27 -22.28 8.97
C HIS A 489 3.36 -21.81 9.94
N LYS A 490 3.21 -22.07 11.25
CA LYS A 490 4.19 -21.67 12.27
C LYS A 490 5.48 -22.47 12.09
N SER A 491 5.37 -23.80 12.03
CA SER A 491 6.52 -24.67 11.79
C SER A 491 7.16 -24.39 10.43
N LEU A 492 6.35 -24.13 9.40
CA LEU A 492 6.84 -23.77 8.07
C LEU A 492 7.72 -22.51 8.10
N LEU A 493 7.20 -21.41 8.66
CA LEU A 493 7.91 -20.13 8.74
C LEU A 493 9.16 -20.22 9.62
N ARG A 494 9.07 -20.94 10.74
CA ARG A 494 10.21 -21.20 11.64
C ARG A 494 11.33 -21.96 10.94
N ASN A 495 10.99 -23.06 10.25
CA ASN A 495 11.97 -23.89 9.56
C ASN A 495 12.66 -23.11 8.43
N LEU A 496 11.89 -22.32 7.67
CA LEU A 496 12.45 -21.38 6.70
C LEU A 496 13.39 -20.39 7.39
N ARG A 497 12.96 -19.72 8.46
CA ARG A 497 13.78 -18.75 9.20
C ARG A 497 15.10 -19.37 9.66
N HIS A 498 15.05 -20.54 10.28
CA HIS A 498 16.25 -21.27 10.74
C HIS A 498 17.18 -21.58 9.57
N SER A 499 16.67 -22.05 8.42
CA SER A 499 17.53 -22.31 7.24
C SER A 499 18.31 -21.09 6.77
N PHE A 500 17.71 -19.89 6.81
CA PHE A 500 18.41 -18.65 6.45
C PHE A 500 19.40 -18.21 7.54
N GLN A 501 19.04 -18.39 8.81
CA GLN A 501 19.92 -18.08 9.95
C GLN A 501 21.14 -19.00 9.97
N ASP A 502 20.95 -20.31 9.80
CA ASP A 502 21.99 -21.32 9.71
C ASP A 502 22.95 -21.00 8.57
N TYR A 503 22.43 -20.60 7.40
CA TYR A 503 23.27 -20.15 6.29
C TYR A 503 24.12 -18.93 6.66
N MET A 504 23.52 -17.86 7.20
CA MET A 504 24.26 -16.67 7.63
C MET A 504 25.32 -16.99 8.69
N CYS A 505 25.03 -17.95 9.55
CA CYS A 505 25.90 -18.40 10.63
C CYS A 505 26.95 -19.42 10.16
N SER A 506 26.79 -20.05 9.01
CA SER A 506 27.76 -21.03 8.47
C SER A 506 29.15 -20.42 8.22
N ASN A 507 29.21 -19.12 7.93
CA ASN A 507 30.45 -18.41 7.66
C ASN A 507 30.47 -17.03 8.36
N PRO A 508 31.36 -16.80 9.34
CA PRO A 508 31.47 -15.51 10.04
C PRO A 508 31.70 -14.30 9.13
N GLN A 509 32.26 -14.49 7.94
CA GLN A 509 32.46 -13.41 6.96
C GLN A 509 31.12 -12.85 6.44
N LEU A 510 30.06 -13.66 6.39
CA LEU A 510 28.73 -13.21 5.98
C LEU A 510 28.17 -12.19 6.98
N ILE A 511 28.29 -12.47 8.29
CA ILE A 511 27.88 -11.55 9.36
C ILE A 511 28.74 -10.28 9.32
N LYS A 512 30.06 -10.41 9.13
CA LYS A 512 30.95 -9.25 8.99
C LYS A 512 30.54 -8.36 7.81
N LYS A 513 30.26 -8.96 6.65
CA LYS A 513 29.78 -8.26 5.46
C LYS A 513 28.41 -7.61 5.69
N LEU A 514 27.47 -8.32 6.33
CA LEU A 514 26.16 -7.77 6.69
C LEU A 514 26.30 -6.51 7.55
N LYS A 515 27.16 -6.51 8.57
CA LYS A 515 27.39 -5.33 9.41
C LYS A 515 27.87 -4.12 8.60
N GLN A 516 28.79 -4.33 7.65
CA GLN A 516 29.26 -3.28 6.75
C GLN A 516 28.14 -2.75 5.84
N LEU A 517 27.30 -3.63 5.31
CA LEU A 517 26.17 -3.27 4.47
C LEU A 517 25.12 -2.46 5.24
N LEU A 518 24.82 -2.84 6.49
CA LEU A 518 23.90 -2.11 7.37
C LEU A 518 24.40 -0.70 7.69
N VAL A 519 25.70 -0.53 7.95
CA VAL A 519 26.30 0.81 8.14
C VAL A 519 26.20 1.65 6.87
N LYS A 520 26.53 1.07 5.70
CA LYS A 520 26.42 1.75 4.41
C LYS A 520 24.98 2.19 4.13
N GLN A 521 24.01 1.32 4.37
CA GLN A 521 22.60 1.63 4.19
C GLN A 521 22.13 2.73 5.16
N LYS A 522 22.50 2.65 6.44
CA LYS A 522 22.19 3.67 7.45
C LYS A 522 22.67 5.05 6.99
N ASN A 523 23.90 5.14 6.52
CA ASN A 523 24.48 6.39 6.02
C ASN A 523 23.71 6.90 4.78
N SER A 524 23.28 6.02 3.88
CA SER A 524 22.52 6.40 2.69
C SER A 524 21.11 6.91 3.01
N LEU A 525 20.41 6.26 3.95
CA LEU A 525 19.02 6.59 4.29
C LEU A 525 18.91 7.76 5.28
N CYS A 526 19.90 7.95 6.16
CA CYS A 526 19.87 9.04 7.14
C CYS A 526 20.49 10.35 6.62
N SER A 527 21.14 10.33 5.45
CA SER A 527 21.68 11.54 4.80
C SER A 527 20.73 12.18 3.78
N ALA A 528 19.56 11.56 3.56
CA ALA A 528 18.45 12.05 2.74
C ALA A 528 17.37 12.65 3.64
#